data_AF-A0A699WZI1-F1
#
_entry.id   AF-A0A699WZI1-F1
#
_cell.length_a   1.000
_cell.length_b   1.000
_cell.length_c   1.000
_cell.angle_alpha   90.00
_cell.angle_beta   90.00
_cell.angle_gamma   90.00
#
_symmetry.space_group_name_H-M   'P 1'
#
loop_
_entity.id
_entity.type
_entity.pdbx_description
1 polymer ?
#
loop_
_entity_poly.entity_id
_entity_poly.type
_entity_poly.pdbx_seq_one_letter_code
_entity_poly.pdbx_strand_id
1 'polypeptide(L)' 'LQIKEAQKDDDELWAIVHNVEDGKHTEFSVDDDGVVWFKDRLCVPNDQALREKVKIKHQRASGLLQPLEIPMWKWDD' A
#
# COMPACT_ATOMS: atom_id res chain seq x y z
N LEU A 1 -4.24 7.10 9.81
CA LEU A 1 -4.47 7.22 8.35
C LEU A 1 -5.45 6.13 7.95
N GLN A 2 -6.40 6.34 7.02
CA GLN A 2 -7.37 5.29 6.63
C GLN A 2 -6.69 4.01 6.13
N ILE A 3 -5.55 4.14 5.44
CA ILE A 3 -4.73 3.01 4.99
C ILE A 3 -4.20 2.21 6.19
N LYS A 4 -3.65 2.87 7.22
CA LYS A 4 -3.14 2.21 8.44
C LYS A 4 -4.21 1.36 9.13
N GLU A 5 -5.43 1.89 9.26
CA GLU A 5 -6.51 1.11 9.88
C GLU A 5 -6.90 -0.08 9.02
N ALA A 6 -7.02 0.11 7.70
CA ALA A 6 -7.35 -0.98 6.79
C ALA A 6 -6.25 -2.05 6.69
N GLN A 7 -4.98 -1.71 6.91
CA GLN A 7 -3.90 -2.70 6.96
C GLN A 7 -4.08 -3.70 8.11
N LYS A 8 -4.71 -3.30 9.22
CA LYS A 8 -4.91 -4.18 10.38
C LYS A 8 -5.90 -5.31 10.10
N ASP A 9 -6.81 -5.09 9.16
CA ASP A 9 -7.87 -6.01 8.76
C ASP A 9 -7.51 -6.81 7.50
N ASP A 10 -6.29 -6.66 6.96
CA ASP A 10 -5.83 -7.33 5.73
C ASP A 10 -4.98 -8.57 6.06
N ASP A 11 -5.52 -9.75 5.76
CA ASP A 11 -4.89 -11.06 6.05
C ASP A 11 -3.56 -11.27 5.29
N GLU A 12 -3.42 -10.74 4.08
CA GLU A 12 -2.18 -10.87 3.30
C GLU A 12 -1.06 -10.02 3.90
N LEU A 13 -1.39 -8.82 4.36
CA LEU A 13 -0.43 -7.97 5.07
C LEU A 13 -0.04 -8.56 6.42
N TRP A 14 -0.95 -9.23 7.12
CA TRP A 14 -0.62 -9.98 8.32
C TRP A 14 0.37 -11.13 8.08
N ALA A 15 0.22 -11.85 6.97
CA ALA A 15 1.21 -12.86 6.58
C ALA A 15 2.60 -12.24 6.33
N ILE A 16 2.65 -11.04 5.75
CA ILE A 16 3.91 -10.29 5.58
C ILE A 16 4.51 -9.90 6.93
N VAL A 17 3.71 -9.39 7.87
CA VAL A 17 4.18 -9.02 9.22
C VAL A 17 4.86 -10.22 9.90
N HIS A 18 4.20 -11.37 9.94
CA HIS A 18 4.77 -12.59 10.52
C HIS A 18 6.07 -13.01 9.81
N ASN A 19 6.12 -12.88 8.49
CA ASN A 19 7.32 -13.19 7.72
C ASN A 19 8.49 -12.23 7.99
N VAL A 20 8.21 -10.96 8.29
CA VAL A 20 9.21 -9.98 8.71
C VAL A 20 9.73 -10.32 10.11
N GLU A 21 8.85 -10.69 11.04
CA GLU A 21 9.22 -11.13 12.40
C GLU A 21 10.10 -12.39 12.37
N ASP A 22 9.80 -13.33 11.48
CA ASP A 22 10.60 -14.54 11.23
C ASP A 22 11.92 -14.27 10.47
N GLY A 23 12.17 -13.04 10.01
CA GLY A 23 13.36 -12.66 9.24
C GLY A 23 13.41 -13.23 7.82
N LYS A 24 12.28 -13.68 7.25
CA LYS A 24 12.20 -14.34 5.94
C LYS A 24 12.10 -13.37 4.76
N HIS A 25 11.61 -12.14 4.99
CA HIS A 25 11.39 -11.15 3.94
C HIS A 25 12.07 -9.81 4.26
N THR A 26 13.27 -9.59 3.70
CA THR A 26 14.11 -8.43 4.03
C THR A 26 13.74 -7.14 3.28
N GLU A 27 12.86 -7.21 2.29
CA GLU A 27 12.40 -6.02 1.54
C GLU A 27 11.20 -5.33 2.20
N PHE A 28 10.51 -6.02 3.10
CA PHE A 28 9.43 -5.46 3.87
C PHE A 28 9.94 -5.00 5.24
N SER A 29 9.33 -3.95 5.76
CA SER A 29 9.53 -3.48 7.11
C SER A 29 8.20 -3.12 7.75
N VAL A 30 8.14 -3.26 9.07
CA VAL A 30 7.02 -2.84 9.90
C VAL A 30 7.53 -1.73 10.82
N ASP A 31 6.85 -0.60 10.87
CA ASP A 31 7.21 0.50 11.77
C ASP A 31 6.62 0.34 13.17
N ASP A 32 6.95 1.25 14.08
CA ASP A 32 6.47 1.25 15.48
C ASP A 32 4.94 1.30 15.61
N ASP A 33 4.28 1.71 14.52
CA ASP A 33 2.84 1.88 14.41
C ASP A 33 2.15 0.62 13.83
N GLY A 34 2.93 -0.42 13.51
CA GLY A 34 2.45 -1.66 12.90
C GLY A 34 2.15 -1.52 11.40
N VAL A 35 2.62 -0.46 10.75
CA VAL A 35 2.35 -0.21 9.33
C VAL A 35 3.37 -0.96 8.48
N VAL A 36 2.87 -1.66 7.46
CA VAL A 36 3.70 -2.40 6.52
C VAL A 36 4.19 -1.49 5.40
N TRP A 37 5.50 -1.53 5.17
CA TRP A 37 6.21 -0.84 4.11
C TRP A 37 6.95 -1.85 3.23
N PHE A 38 6.94 -1.63 1.92
CA PHE A 38 7.85 -2.30 1.00
C PHE A 38 8.96 -1.31 0.63
N LYS A 39 10.15 -1.51 1.19
CA LYS A 39 11.26 -0.54 1.16
C LYS A 39 10.81 0.80 1.71
N ASP A 40 10.62 1.80 0.85
CA ASP A 40 10.19 3.17 1.17
C ASP A 40 8.72 3.44 0.78
N ARG A 41 7.99 2.42 0.34
CA ARG A 41 6.64 2.55 -0.19
C ARG A 41 5.61 1.99 0.79
N LEU A 42 4.62 2.80 1.14
CA LEU A 42 3.49 2.40 1.96
C LEU A 42 2.67 1.32 1.24
N CYS A 43 2.49 0.16 1.86
CA CYS A 43 1.60 -0.87 1.33
C CYS A 43 0.15 -0.40 1.42
N VAL A 44 -0.63 -0.59 0.36
CA VAL A 44 -2.06 -0.27 0.37
C VAL A 44 -2.79 -1.61 0.25
N PRO A 45 -3.66 -1.97 1.22
CA PRO A 45 -4.53 -3.14 1.11
C PRO A 45 -5.25 -3.18 -0.23
N ASN A 46 -5.61 -4.36 -0.73
CA ASN A 46 -6.34 -4.49 -1.99
C ASN A 46 -7.84 -4.13 -1.86
N ASP A 47 -8.12 -3.01 -1.19
CA ASP A 47 -9.42 -2.39 -1.06
C ASP A 47 -9.61 -1.37 -2.19
N GLN A 48 -10.62 -1.60 -3.02
CA GLN A 48 -10.91 -0.74 -4.18
C GLN A 48 -11.19 0.71 -3.78
N ALA A 49 -11.96 0.94 -2.72
CA ALA A 49 -12.33 2.28 -2.29
C ALA A 49 -11.11 3.06 -1.74
N LEU A 50 -10.18 2.37 -1.08
CA LEU A 50 -8.92 2.96 -0.64
C LEU A 50 -8.00 3.26 -1.81
N ARG A 51 -7.88 2.35 -2.77
CA ARG A 51 -7.10 2.56 -4.01
C ARG A 51 -7.59 3.79 -4.77
N GLU A 52 -8.90 3.94 -4.94
CA GLU A 52 -9.50 5.10 -5.62
C GLU A 52 -9.25 6.41 -4.87
N LYS A 53 -9.42 6.44 -3.55
CA LYS A 53 -9.13 7.62 -2.72
C LYS A 53 -7.66 8.04 -2.79
N VAL A 54 -6.74 7.08 -2.74
CA VAL A 54 -5.30 7.34 -2.87
C VAL A 54 -4.97 7.92 -4.25
N LYS A 55 -5.54 7.36 -5.32
CA LYS A 55 -5.37 7.88 -6.70
C LYS A 55 -5.87 9.33 -6.82
N ILE A 56 -7.06 9.64 -6.31
CA ILE A 56 -7.63 10.99 -6.35
C ILE A 56 -6.77 11.98 -5.55
N LYS A 57 -6.31 11.60 -4.36
CA LYS A 57 -5.47 12.46 -3.52
C LYS A 57 -4.12 12.74 -4.20
N HIS A 58 -3.50 11.73 -4.81
CA HIS A 58 -2.26 11.92 -5.56
C HIS A 58 -2.45 12.87 -6.74
N GLN A 59 -3.50 12.70 -7.53
CA GLN A 59 -3.82 13.61 -8.65
C GLN A 59 -4.05 15.05 -8.19
N ARG A 60 -4.76 15.25 -7.08
CA ARG A 60 -4.98 16.59 -6.51
C ARG A 60 -3.69 17.21 -5.96
N ALA A 61 -2.83 16.41 -5.33
CA ALA A 61 -1.56 16.89 -4.79
C ALA A 61 -0.55 17.24 -5.91
N SER A 62 -0.64 16.56 -7.06
CA SER A 62 0.28 16.71 -8.19
C SER A 62 -0.11 17.80 -9.20
N GLY A 63 -0.80 18.86 -8.76
CA GLY A 63 -1.39 19.90 -9.62
C GLY A 63 -0.61 20.25 -10.91
N LEU A 64 -1.35 20.40 -12.01
CA LEU A 64 -0.90 20.69 -13.38
C LEU A 64 0.02 19.64 -14.05
N LEU A 65 0.27 18.49 -13.43
CA LEU A 65 0.81 17.33 -14.16
C LEU A 65 -0.35 16.48 -14.67
N GLN A 66 -0.32 16.19 -15.98
CA GLN A 66 -1.33 15.35 -16.62
C GLN A 66 -1.43 14.02 -15.86
N PRO A 67 -2.62 13.48 -15.62
CA PRO A 67 -2.77 12.16 -15.02
C PRO A 67 -1.94 11.17 -15.85
N LEU A 68 -0.93 10.55 -15.25
CA LEU A 68 -0.31 9.38 -15.87
C LEU A 68 -1.42 8.35 -15.99
N GLU A 69 -1.83 8.01 -17.22
CA GLU A 69 -2.75 6.91 -17.48
C GLU A 69 -2.10 5.66 -16.92
N ILE A 70 -2.50 5.27 -15.70
CA ILE A 70 -2.05 4.03 -15.07
C ILE A 70 -2.57 2.92 -15.99
N PRO A 71 -1.69 2.25 -16.74
CA PRO A 71 -2.17 1.37 -17.78
C PRO A 71 -2.76 0.12 -17.13
N MET A 72 -3.93 -0.30 -17.63
CA MET A 72 -4.72 -1.38 -17.03
C MET A 72 -3.95 -2.72 -16.96
N TRP A 73 -2.94 -2.90 -17.81
CA TRP A 73 -2.11 -4.13 -17.85
C TRP A 73 -1.30 -4.41 -16.57
N LYS A 74 -1.15 -3.45 -15.65
CA LYS A 74 -0.44 -3.68 -14.38
C LYS A 74 -1.32 -4.24 -13.26
N TRP A 75 -2.59 -4.54 -13.53
CA TRP A 75 -3.56 -4.98 -12.53
C TRP A 75 -4.38 -6.21 -12.94
N ASP A 76 -4.06 -6.83 -14.08
CA ASP A 76 -4.59 -8.15 -14.43
C ASP A 76 -3.54 -9.21 -14.06
N ASP A 77 -4.01 -10.30 -13.44
CA ASP A 77 -3.27 -11.37 -12.73
C ASP A 77 -2.05 -11.99 -13.45
#